data_AF-A0A447T5B8-F1
#
_entry.id   AF-A0A447T5B8-F1
#
_cell.length_a   1.000
_cell.length_b   1.000
_cell.length_c   1.000
_cell.angle_alpha   90.00
_cell.angle_beta   90.00
_cell.angle_gamma   90.00
#
_symmetry.space_group_name_H-M   'P 1'
#
loop_
_entity.id
_entity.type
_entity.pdbx_description
1 polymer ?
#
loop_
_entity_poly.entity_id
_entity_poly.type
_entity_poly.pdbx_seq_one_letter_code
_entity_poly.pdbx_strand_id
1 'polypeptide(L)'
;MANQAVAQVTDLLAYPQAFVAQAKQLVDAAANWRFDLQVDLGPLPALKTAAAMSSATLADWKALRRRLEGLPDAVRQGISPVSASATLSVWSDDQRRIDALLQLNVSTKLASAAAGIFASEAQKPTLTPPALEQIASDVRASLQTTIDQWRAGMPSEDAYKVVDGLRELGLQVQQGAAALIAAKPPLLKRKVESACNLRQLAHLWYGDSERAAELLRLNPQLSQPNHLTPGTLVYGYAR
;
A
#
# COMPACT_ATOMS: atom_id res chain seq x y z
N MET A 1 18.60 -13.98 -33.29
CA MET A 1 17.70 -13.22 -32.39
C MET A 1 18.31 -12.94 -31.00
N ALA A 2 19.62 -13.07 -30.78
CA ALA A 2 20.26 -12.78 -29.49
C ALA A 2 20.85 -11.35 -29.38
N ASN A 3 21.03 -10.63 -30.50
CA ASN A 3 21.73 -9.34 -30.50
C ASN A 3 20.83 -8.12 -30.24
N GLN A 4 19.50 -8.26 -30.23
CA GLN A 4 18.60 -7.14 -29.93
C GLN A 4 18.42 -6.91 -28.42
N ALA A 5 18.54 -7.95 -27.59
CA ALA A 5 18.47 -7.81 -26.14
C ALA A 5 19.72 -7.13 -25.55
N VAL A 6 20.91 -7.43 -26.09
CA VAL A 6 22.18 -6.83 -25.64
C VAL A 6 22.29 -5.36 -26.05
N ALA A 7 21.74 -4.99 -27.22
CA ALA A 7 21.67 -3.59 -27.65
C ALA A 7 20.78 -2.72 -26.74
N GLN A 8 19.63 -3.25 -26.27
CA GLN A 8 18.76 -2.50 -25.36
C GLN A 8 19.36 -2.30 -23.96
N VAL A 9 20.09 -3.29 -23.43
CA VAL A 9 20.76 -3.18 -22.12
C VAL A 9 21.91 -2.16 -22.16
N THR A 10 22.55 -1.98 -23.32
CA THR A 10 23.63 -1.00 -23.50
C THR A 10 23.10 0.43 -23.67
N ASP A 11 21.87 0.59 -24.14
CA ASP A 11 21.25 1.88 -24.46
C ASP A 11 20.56 2.56 -23.24
N LEU A 12 20.13 1.76 -22.26
CA LEU A 12 19.49 2.26 -21.03
C LEU A 12 20.43 3.05 -20.11
N LEU A 13 21.75 2.83 -20.22
CA LEU A 13 22.78 3.55 -19.47
C LEU A 13 23.20 4.85 -20.18
N ALA A 14 22.98 4.97 -21.50
CA ALA A 14 23.28 6.17 -22.28
C ALA A 14 22.14 7.20 -22.27
N TYR A 15 20.90 6.76 -22.03
CA TYR A 15 19.71 7.60 -22.01
C TYR A 15 18.94 7.50 -20.69
N PRO A 16 19.25 8.35 -19.68
CA PRO A 16 18.61 8.29 -18.36
C PRO A 16 17.09 8.48 -18.43
N GLN A 17 16.58 9.19 -19.45
CA GLN A 17 15.16 9.38 -19.69
C GLN A 17 14.45 8.08 -20.12
N ALA A 18 15.13 7.23 -20.91
CA ALA A 18 14.58 5.93 -21.34
C ALA A 18 14.53 4.94 -20.18
N PHE A 19 15.55 4.97 -19.30
CA PHE A 19 15.55 4.20 -18.06
C PHE A 19 14.40 4.59 -17.14
N VAL A 20 14.21 5.90 -16.88
CA VAL A 20 13.10 6.39 -16.04
C VAL A 20 11.75 6.03 -16.65
N ALA A 21 11.59 6.14 -17.98
CA ALA A 21 10.36 5.74 -18.66
C ALA A 21 10.07 4.23 -18.52
N GLN A 22 11.08 3.38 -18.66
CA GLN A 22 10.93 1.93 -18.54
C GLN A 22 10.69 1.50 -17.08
N ALA A 23 11.38 2.11 -16.12
CA ALA A 23 11.14 1.93 -14.69
C ALA A 23 9.71 2.36 -14.32
N LYS A 24 9.27 3.53 -14.81
CA LYS A 24 7.89 4.02 -14.64
C LYS A 24 6.90 3.04 -15.24
N GLN A 25 7.13 2.54 -16.45
CA GLN A 25 6.26 1.58 -17.12
C GLN A 25 6.18 0.24 -16.38
N LEU A 26 7.28 -0.25 -15.81
CA LEU A 26 7.32 -1.47 -14.99
C LEU A 26 6.59 -1.27 -13.66
N VAL A 27 6.77 -0.13 -13.00
CA VAL A 27 6.06 0.24 -11.78
C VAL A 27 4.56 0.39 -12.06
N ASP A 28 4.21 1.07 -13.16
CA ASP A 28 2.82 1.23 -13.60
C ASP A 28 2.21 -0.15 -13.91
N ALA A 29 2.87 -1.02 -14.67
CA ALA A 29 2.40 -2.37 -14.97
C ALA A 29 2.24 -3.25 -13.71
N ALA A 30 3.15 -3.12 -12.74
CA ALA A 30 3.07 -3.83 -11.46
C ALA A 30 1.95 -3.30 -10.55
N ALA A 31 1.61 -2.02 -10.67
CA ALA A 31 0.46 -1.41 -10.01
C ALA A 31 -0.88 -1.74 -10.72
N ASN A 32 -0.85 -2.00 -12.04
CA ASN A 32 -2.05 -2.03 -12.89
C ASN A 32 -2.88 -3.32 -12.85
N TRP A 33 -2.38 -4.44 -12.30
CA TRP A 33 -3.07 -5.73 -12.48
C TRP A 33 -4.30 -5.98 -11.60
N ARG A 34 -4.65 -5.07 -10.66
CA ARG A 34 -5.93 -5.10 -9.93
C ARG A 34 -6.47 -3.75 -9.43
N PHE A 35 -5.73 -2.65 -9.58
CA PHE A 35 -6.01 -1.37 -8.89
C PHE A 35 -6.20 -0.15 -9.80
N ASP A 36 -6.09 -0.28 -11.12
CA ASP A 36 -6.20 0.81 -12.12
C ASP A 36 -5.60 2.15 -11.62
N LEU A 37 -4.36 2.07 -11.13
CA LEU A 37 -3.63 3.20 -10.54
C LEU A 37 -2.96 4.01 -11.64
N GLN A 38 -3.73 4.78 -12.41
CA GLN A 38 -3.15 5.83 -13.26
C GLN A 38 -2.54 6.91 -12.35
N VAL A 39 -1.20 7.00 -12.31
CA VAL A 39 -0.51 8.15 -11.71
C VAL A 39 0.23 8.86 -12.82
N ASP A 40 -0.19 10.10 -13.08
CA ASP A 40 0.53 11.06 -13.90
C ASP A 40 1.58 11.74 -13.02
N LEU A 41 2.86 11.52 -13.34
CA LEU A 41 4.00 12.07 -12.58
C LEU A 41 4.43 13.39 -13.22
N GLY A 42 3.56 14.40 -13.16
CA GLY A 42 3.90 15.81 -13.33
C GLY A 42 4.53 16.42 -12.06
N PRO A 43 4.80 17.74 -12.00
CA PRO A 43 5.54 18.39 -10.91
C PRO A 43 4.69 18.57 -9.62
N LEU A 44 4.20 17.45 -9.10
CA LEU A 44 3.29 17.21 -7.99
C LEU A 44 1.89 17.82 -8.14
N PRO A 45 0.92 17.03 -8.64
CA PRO A 45 -0.50 17.30 -8.46
C PRO A 45 -1.20 16.26 -7.56
N ALA A 46 -2.33 16.67 -7.00
CA ALA A 46 -3.15 15.93 -6.03
C ALA A 46 -3.47 14.48 -6.42
N LEU A 47 -3.56 13.62 -5.40
CA LEU A 47 -3.98 12.21 -5.47
C LEU A 47 -5.36 12.11 -6.13
N LYS A 48 -5.40 11.91 -7.46
CA LYS A 48 -6.63 11.56 -8.15
C LYS A 48 -6.86 10.06 -8.03
N THR A 49 -8.00 9.80 -7.40
CA THR A 49 -8.69 8.54 -7.11
C THR A 49 -8.32 7.34 -7.99
N ALA A 50 -7.87 6.27 -7.33
CA ALA A 50 -7.98 4.92 -7.85
C ALA A 50 -9.46 4.60 -8.13
N ALA A 51 -9.73 3.99 -9.29
CA ALA A 51 -11.07 3.59 -9.71
C ALA A 51 -11.78 2.72 -8.66
N ALA A 52 -13.11 2.79 -8.66
CA ALA A 52 -14.01 2.15 -7.71
C ALA A 52 -13.64 0.69 -7.42
N MET A 53 -13.05 0.44 -6.25
CA MET A 53 -12.76 -0.92 -5.82
C MET A 53 -13.99 -1.56 -5.19
N SER A 54 -14.29 -2.79 -5.61
CA SER A 54 -15.13 -3.69 -4.83
C SER A 54 -14.34 -4.18 -3.61
N SER A 55 -14.63 -3.62 -2.44
CA SER A 55 -14.26 -4.10 -1.09
C SER A 55 -12.82 -4.67 -0.97
N ALA A 56 -11.80 -3.83 -1.14
CA ALA A 56 -10.41 -4.23 -0.96
C ALA A 56 -10.15 -4.83 0.44
N THR A 57 -9.48 -5.97 0.52
CA THR A 57 -9.16 -6.63 1.79
C THR A 57 -7.74 -6.34 2.26
N LEU A 58 -7.45 -6.58 3.55
CA LEU A 58 -6.09 -6.47 4.08
C LEU A 58 -5.12 -7.48 3.42
N ALA A 59 -5.62 -8.62 2.93
CA ALA A 59 -4.81 -9.58 2.19
C ALA A 59 -4.39 -9.01 0.83
N ASP A 60 -5.32 -8.34 0.14
CA ASP A 60 -5.04 -7.66 -1.13
C ASP A 60 -4.00 -6.55 -0.94
N TRP A 61 -4.11 -5.77 0.14
CA TRP A 61 -3.10 -4.78 0.52
C TRP A 61 -1.72 -5.40 0.72
N LYS A 62 -1.61 -6.47 1.52
CA LYS A 62 -0.32 -7.14 1.78
C LYS A 62 0.29 -7.70 0.49
N ALA A 63 -0.53 -8.24 -0.42
CA ALA A 63 -0.07 -8.73 -1.71
C ALA A 63 0.46 -7.61 -2.61
N LEU A 64 -0.26 -6.48 -2.68
CA LEU A 64 0.16 -5.29 -3.41
C LEU A 64 1.49 -4.76 -2.87
N ARG A 65 1.57 -4.59 -1.54
CA ARG A 65 2.76 -4.11 -0.85
C ARG A 65 3.98 -4.97 -1.16
N ARG A 66 3.87 -6.28 -0.96
CA ARG A 66 4.97 -7.22 -1.25
C ARG A 66 5.43 -7.14 -2.71
N ARG A 67 4.49 -6.98 -3.64
CA ARG A 67 4.82 -6.83 -5.06
C ARG A 67 5.57 -5.53 -5.32
N LEU A 68 5.08 -4.41 -4.81
CA LEU A 68 5.68 -3.09 -5.02
C LEU A 68 7.06 -2.97 -4.33
N GLU A 69 7.21 -3.48 -3.11
CA GLU A 69 8.49 -3.50 -2.38
C GLU A 69 9.53 -4.42 -3.06
N GLY A 70 9.10 -5.46 -3.77
CA GLY A 70 10.00 -6.33 -4.55
C GLY A 70 10.40 -5.79 -5.92
N LEU A 71 9.80 -4.69 -6.40
CA LEU A 71 10.12 -4.13 -7.71
C LEU A 71 11.54 -3.60 -7.84
N PRO A 72 12.10 -2.85 -6.87
CA PRO A 72 13.47 -2.37 -6.97
C PRO A 72 14.46 -3.53 -7.17
N ASP A 73 14.29 -4.62 -6.44
CA ASP A 73 15.16 -5.80 -6.56
C ASP A 73 14.98 -6.53 -7.90
N ALA A 74 13.74 -6.66 -8.38
CA ALA A 74 13.46 -7.21 -9.70
C ALA A 74 14.10 -6.37 -10.82
N VAL A 75 14.05 -5.04 -10.69
CA VAL A 75 14.69 -4.10 -11.62
C VAL A 75 16.22 -4.26 -11.55
N ARG A 76 16.83 -4.30 -10.35
CA ARG A 76 18.29 -4.54 -10.19
C ARG A 76 18.75 -5.84 -10.83
N GLN A 77 18.03 -6.94 -10.62
CA GLN A 77 18.38 -8.25 -11.19
C GLN A 77 18.33 -8.25 -12.72
N GLY A 78 17.47 -7.43 -13.32
CA GLY A 78 17.39 -7.25 -14.77
C GLY A 78 18.53 -6.42 -15.38
N ILE A 79 19.28 -5.65 -14.58
CA ILE A 79 20.26 -4.64 -15.06
C ILE A 79 21.71 -4.98 -14.66
N SER A 80 21.97 -6.12 -14.01
CA SER A 80 23.33 -6.47 -13.56
C SER A 80 24.33 -6.51 -14.74
N PRO A 81 25.33 -5.60 -14.80
CA PRO A 81 26.33 -5.61 -15.85
C PRO A 81 27.45 -6.60 -15.52
N VAL A 82 27.96 -7.20 -16.59
CA VAL A 82 29.16 -8.04 -16.57
C VAL A 82 30.38 -7.12 -16.42
N SER A 83 30.91 -7.04 -15.21
CA SER A 83 32.27 -6.59 -14.82
C SER A 83 32.64 -5.10 -15.00
N ALA A 84 33.28 -4.50 -13.98
CA ALA A 84 34.59 -3.79 -14.08
C ALA A 84 34.90 -2.87 -12.87
N SER A 85 36.18 -2.74 -12.50
CA SER A 85 36.70 -1.88 -11.42
C SER A 85 36.93 -0.41 -11.82
N ALA A 86 36.97 0.48 -10.81
CA ALA A 86 37.08 1.96 -10.85
C ALA A 86 35.89 2.73 -11.45
N THR A 87 35.22 2.23 -12.49
CA THR A 87 33.86 2.66 -12.87
C THR A 87 32.81 2.34 -11.80
N LEU A 88 33.12 1.40 -10.89
CA LEU A 88 32.27 0.99 -9.78
C LEU A 88 31.86 2.11 -8.80
N SER A 89 32.71 3.11 -8.53
CA SER A 89 32.38 4.14 -7.53
C SER A 89 31.37 5.16 -8.07
N VAL A 90 31.61 5.70 -9.28
CA VAL A 90 30.64 6.56 -10.00
C VAL A 90 29.33 5.81 -10.23
N TRP A 91 29.44 4.53 -10.59
CA TRP A 91 28.27 3.67 -10.76
C TRP A 91 27.54 3.40 -9.43
N SER A 92 28.23 3.41 -8.27
CA SER A 92 27.59 3.26 -6.95
C SER A 92 26.81 4.50 -6.49
N ASP A 93 27.22 5.70 -6.93
CA ASP A 93 26.49 6.94 -6.65
C ASP A 93 25.27 7.07 -7.56
N ASP A 94 25.40 6.72 -8.85
CA ASP A 94 24.27 6.67 -9.79
C ASP A 94 23.27 5.57 -9.43
N GLN A 95 23.73 4.39 -9.00
CA GLN A 95 22.87 3.33 -8.46
C GLN A 95 22.08 3.80 -7.25
N ARG A 96 22.70 4.53 -6.32
CA ARG A 96 22.01 5.10 -5.15
C ARG A 96 20.92 6.11 -5.56
N ARG A 97 21.16 6.92 -6.59
CA ARG A 97 20.16 7.86 -7.12
C ARG A 97 19.00 7.14 -7.82
N ILE A 98 19.31 6.13 -8.62
CA ILE A 98 18.32 5.27 -9.28
C ILE A 98 17.45 4.56 -8.25
N ASP A 99 18.06 3.99 -7.21
CA ASP A 99 17.34 3.34 -6.12
C ASP A 99 16.42 4.31 -5.38
N ALA A 100 16.91 5.52 -5.08
CA ALA A 100 16.12 6.55 -4.41
C ALA A 100 14.91 7.00 -5.26
N LEU A 101 15.07 7.09 -6.59
CA LEU A 101 13.98 7.39 -7.52
C LEU A 101 12.97 6.24 -7.62
N LEU A 102 13.44 4.99 -7.70
CA LEU A 102 12.57 3.81 -7.71
C LEU A 102 11.75 3.72 -6.41
N GLN A 103 12.40 3.91 -5.27
CA GLN A 103 11.76 3.90 -3.96
C GLN A 103 10.74 5.04 -3.81
N LEU A 104 11.04 6.23 -4.36
CA LEU A 104 10.09 7.34 -4.41
C LEU A 104 8.81 6.97 -5.19
N ASN A 105 8.97 6.33 -6.35
CA ASN A 105 7.84 5.87 -7.14
C ASN A 105 7.01 4.81 -6.39
N VAL A 106 7.66 3.81 -5.79
CA VAL A 106 7.01 2.76 -5.01
C VAL A 106 6.21 3.34 -3.83
N SER A 107 6.84 4.18 -3.02
CA SER A 107 6.21 4.76 -1.83
C SER A 107 5.03 5.70 -2.18
N THR A 108 5.15 6.47 -3.25
CA THR A 108 4.06 7.34 -3.75
C THR A 108 2.89 6.52 -4.29
N LYS A 109 3.15 5.41 -4.99
CA LYS A 109 2.11 4.48 -5.47
C LYS A 109 1.40 3.77 -4.32
N LEU A 110 2.13 3.37 -3.28
CA LEU A 110 1.54 2.82 -2.06
C LEU A 110 0.61 3.83 -1.36
N ALA A 111 1.03 5.09 -1.26
CA ALA A 111 0.20 6.15 -0.70
C ALA A 111 -1.08 6.39 -1.52
N SER A 112 -0.98 6.38 -2.86
CA SER A 112 -2.14 6.49 -3.75
C SER A 112 -3.09 5.30 -3.63
N ALA A 113 -2.57 4.07 -3.56
CA ALA A 113 -3.38 2.88 -3.32
C ALA A 113 -4.10 2.93 -1.98
N ALA A 114 -3.43 3.38 -0.91
CA ALA A 114 -4.04 3.57 0.40
C ALA A 114 -5.16 4.63 0.37
N ALA A 115 -4.95 5.75 -0.33
CA ALA A 115 -5.99 6.77 -0.51
C ALA A 115 -7.22 6.21 -1.26
N GLY A 116 -7.01 5.38 -2.29
CA GLY A 116 -8.08 4.66 -2.97
C GLY A 116 -8.86 3.71 -2.06
N ILE A 117 -8.16 2.94 -1.22
CA ILE A 117 -8.77 2.08 -0.20
C ILE A 117 -9.62 2.94 0.74
N PHE A 118 -9.07 4.03 1.27
CA PHE A 118 -9.78 4.89 2.22
C PHE A 118 -11.01 5.57 1.62
N ALA A 119 -10.94 5.99 0.35
CA ALA A 119 -12.11 6.52 -0.37
C ALA A 119 -13.22 5.46 -0.51
N SER A 120 -12.87 4.21 -0.81
CA SER A 120 -13.85 3.12 -0.89
C SER A 120 -14.45 2.78 0.49
N GLU A 121 -13.64 2.82 1.55
CA GLU A 121 -14.07 2.58 2.92
C GLU A 121 -14.99 3.67 3.47
N ALA A 122 -14.83 4.92 3.00
CA ALA A 122 -15.75 6.00 3.35
C ALA A 122 -17.17 5.76 2.82
N GLN A 123 -17.31 5.06 1.68
CA GLN A 123 -18.61 4.74 1.09
C GLN A 123 -19.21 3.47 1.69
N LYS A 124 -18.40 2.40 1.79
CA LYS A 124 -18.81 1.11 2.36
C LYS A 124 -17.74 0.66 3.36
N PRO A 125 -17.97 0.86 4.66
CA PRO A 125 -17.02 0.46 5.68
C PRO A 125 -16.91 -1.06 5.71
N THR A 126 -15.79 -1.62 5.29
CA THR A 126 -15.56 -3.08 5.33
C THR A 126 -14.32 -3.44 6.13
N LEU A 127 -13.28 -2.61 6.13
CA LEU A 127 -12.05 -2.82 6.89
C LEU A 127 -12.25 -2.55 8.38
N THR A 128 -11.51 -3.29 9.19
CA THR A 128 -11.49 -3.13 10.66
C THR A 128 -10.56 -1.98 11.04
N PRO A 129 -10.76 -1.30 12.19
CA PRO A 129 -9.87 -0.23 12.63
C PRO A 129 -8.39 -0.65 12.66
N PRO A 130 -8.01 -1.82 13.19
CA PRO A 130 -6.62 -2.28 13.15
C PRO A 130 -6.08 -2.48 11.72
N ALA A 131 -6.94 -2.84 10.76
CA ALA A 131 -6.52 -2.96 9.36
C ALA A 131 -6.24 -1.59 8.72
N LEU A 132 -7.03 -0.56 9.05
CA LEU A 132 -6.79 0.81 8.60
C LEU A 132 -5.50 1.39 9.20
N GLU A 133 -5.27 1.16 10.49
CA GLU A 133 -4.02 1.55 11.16
C GLU A 133 -2.80 0.86 10.54
N GLN A 134 -2.90 -0.44 10.24
CA GLN A 134 -1.83 -1.17 9.58
C GLN A 134 -1.49 -0.59 8.20
N ILE A 135 -2.50 -0.28 7.37
CA ILE A 135 -2.28 0.32 6.05
C ILE A 135 -1.58 1.68 6.18
N ALA A 136 -2.04 2.54 7.10
CA ALA A 136 -1.43 3.84 7.32
C ALA A 136 0.02 3.73 7.84
N SER A 137 0.26 2.79 8.77
CA SER A 137 1.60 2.53 9.30
C SER A 137 2.55 2.01 8.23
N ASP A 138 2.09 1.12 7.36
CA ASP A 138 2.87 0.55 6.26
C ASP A 138 3.31 1.64 5.27
N VAL A 139 2.37 2.51 4.85
CA VAL A 139 2.68 3.63 3.95
C VAL A 139 3.66 4.57 4.60
N ARG A 140 3.47 4.91 5.88
CA ARG A 140 4.38 5.83 6.58
C ARG A 140 5.79 5.25 6.72
N ALA A 141 5.93 3.95 6.99
CA ALA A 141 7.22 3.28 7.03
C ALA A 141 7.91 3.31 5.65
N SER A 142 7.15 3.09 4.57
CA SER A 142 7.67 3.18 3.20
C SER A 142 8.15 4.59 2.86
N LEU A 143 7.34 5.62 3.14
CA LEU A 143 7.70 7.02 2.92
C LEU A 143 8.91 7.45 3.76
N GLN A 144 8.99 7.01 5.02
CA GLN A 144 10.12 7.31 5.89
C GLN A 144 11.41 6.71 5.34
N THR A 145 11.36 5.47 4.85
CA THR A 145 12.50 4.81 4.19
C THR A 145 12.97 5.61 2.97
N THR A 146 12.03 6.08 2.13
CA THR A 146 12.34 6.95 0.99
C THR A 146 13.02 8.25 1.45
N ILE A 147 12.48 8.91 2.46
CA ILE A 147 13.03 10.16 3.00
C ILE A 147 14.48 9.96 3.46
N ASP A 148 14.76 8.87 4.17
CA ASP A 148 16.10 8.59 4.69
C ASP A 148 17.10 8.30 3.57
N GLN A 149 16.68 7.59 2.51
CA GLN A 149 17.50 7.38 1.31
C GLN A 149 17.79 8.68 0.55
N TRP A 150 16.80 9.56 0.40
CA TRP A 150 16.97 10.84 -0.27
C TRP A 150 17.90 11.78 0.50
N ARG A 151 17.83 11.79 1.84
CA ARG A 151 18.77 12.56 2.67
C ARG A 151 20.20 12.03 2.60
N ALA A 152 20.38 10.72 2.41
CA ALA A 152 21.70 10.12 2.30
C ALA A 152 22.34 10.30 0.91
N GLY A 153 21.54 10.47 -0.14
CA GLY A 153 21.99 10.47 -1.53
C GLY A 153 22.11 11.83 -2.23
N MET A 154 21.58 12.92 -1.64
CA MET A 154 21.53 14.25 -2.28
C MET A 154 22.04 15.38 -1.38
N PRO A 155 22.52 16.50 -1.97
CA PRO A 155 22.79 17.74 -1.25
C PRO A 155 21.51 18.25 -0.55
N SER A 156 21.68 18.93 0.59
CA SER A 156 20.57 19.24 1.51
C SER A 156 19.47 20.09 0.87
N GLU A 157 19.78 21.08 0.03
CA GLU A 157 18.79 22.05 -0.47
C GLU A 157 17.72 21.45 -1.39
N ASP A 158 18.10 20.63 -2.37
CA ASP A 158 17.17 19.99 -3.30
C ASP A 158 16.37 18.86 -2.63
N ALA A 159 17.00 18.17 -1.67
CA ALA A 159 16.34 17.12 -0.91
C ALA A 159 15.20 17.65 -0.03
N TYR A 160 15.28 18.89 0.47
CA TYR A 160 14.27 19.43 1.38
C TYR A 160 12.87 19.48 0.77
N LYS A 161 12.71 19.95 -0.47
CA LYS A 161 11.39 20.08 -1.11
C LYS A 161 10.69 18.73 -1.28
N VAL A 162 11.45 17.72 -1.73
CA VAL A 162 10.93 16.36 -1.92
C VAL A 162 10.60 15.73 -0.57
N VAL A 163 11.49 15.86 0.41
CA VAL A 163 11.28 15.33 1.76
C VAL A 163 10.06 15.96 2.43
N ASP A 164 9.85 17.26 2.27
CA ASP A 164 8.71 17.94 2.87
C ASP A 164 7.39 17.51 2.25
N GLY A 165 7.33 17.38 0.91
CA GLY A 165 6.19 16.80 0.21
C GLY A 165 5.86 15.37 0.67
N LEU A 166 6.88 14.53 0.92
CA LEU A 166 6.68 13.18 1.43
C LEU A 166 6.19 13.14 2.89
N ARG A 167 6.65 14.08 3.72
CA ARG A 167 6.15 14.22 5.11
C ARG A 167 4.68 14.60 5.13
N GLU A 168 4.31 15.56 4.30
CA GLU A 168 2.93 16.01 4.15
C GLU A 168 2.03 14.89 3.64
N LEU A 169 2.47 14.15 2.61
CA LEU A 169 1.77 12.96 2.12
C LEU A 169 1.57 11.91 3.23
N GLY A 170 2.61 11.66 4.02
CA GLY A 170 2.54 10.73 5.15
C GLY A 170 1.58 11.20 6.25
N LEU A 171 1.45 12.51 6.46
CA LEU A 171 0.49 13.08 7.41
C LEU A 171 -0.94 12.92 6.92
N GLN A 172 -1.20 13.22 5.64
CA GLN A 172 -2.53 13.09 5.03
C GLN A 172 -3.06 11.65 5.09
N VAL A 173 -2.21 10.66 4.83
CA VAL A 173 -2.58 9.24 4.93
C VAL A 173 -2.96 8.86 6.38
N GLN A 174 -2.21 9.32 7.38
CA GLN A 174 -2.53 9.06 8.78
C GLN A 174 -3.84 9.72 9.21
N GLN A 175 -4.07 10.98 8.82
CA GLN A 175 -5.30 11.70 9.10
C GLN A 175 -6.51 11.03 8.44
N GLY A 176 -6.37 10.57 7.20
CA GLY A 176 -7.42 9.82 6.50
C GLY A 176 -7.81 8.53 7.23
N ALA A 177 -6.83 7.75 7.69
CA ALA A 177 -7.09 6.55 8.47
C ALA A 177 -7.76 6.89 9.82
N ALA A 178 -7.26 7.90 10.53
CA ALA A 178 -7.82 8.34 11.81
C ALA A 178 -9.28 8.81 11.67
N ALA A 179 -9.61 9.54 10.60
CA ALA A 179 -10.97 9.98 10.32
C ALA A 179 -11.92 8.79 10.08
N LEU A 180 -11.49 7.77 9.34
CA LEU A 180 -12.26 6.55 9.12
C LEU A 180 -12.45 5.73 10.39
N ILE A 181 -11.44 5.69 11.26
CA ILE A 181 -11.53 5.01 12.55
C ILE A 181 -12.50 5.74 13.47
N ALA A 182 -12.40 7.07 13.55
CA ALA A 182 -13.29 7.91 14.35
C ALA A 182 -14.75 7.86 13.87
N ALA A 183 -14.98 7.65 12.57
CA ALA A 183 -16.31 7.47 12.01
C ALA A 183 -16.94 6.10 12.33
N LYS A 184 -16.17 5.09 12.72
CA LYS A 184 -16.69 3.77 13.08
C LYS A 184 -17.25 3.79 14.52
N PRO A 185 -18.38 3.12 14.78
CA PRO A 185 -18.86 2.96 16.15
C PRO A 185 -17.82 2.24 17.02
N PRO A 186 -17.84 2.43 18.35
CA PRO A 186 -16.89 1.76 19.23
C PRO A 186 -17.06 0.24 19.21
N LEU A 187 -15.95 -0.49 19.25
CA LEU A 187 -15.92 -1.96 19.36
C LEU A 187 -16.22 -2.39 20.80
N LEU A 188 -17.30 -3.14 20.98
CA LEU A 188 -17.72 -3.71 22.25
C LEU A 188 -17.49 -5.22 22.28
N LYS A 189 -17.13 -5.75 23.45
CA LYS A 189 -17.17 -7.20 23.71
C LYS A 189 -18.53 -7.52 24.31
N ARG A 190 -19.33 -8.32 23.60
CA ARG A 190 -20.63 -8.79 24.09
C ARG A 190 -20.61 -10.30 24.25
N LYS A 191 -21.27 -10.78 25.30
CA LYS A 191 -21.43 -12.21 25.57
C LYS A 191 -22.62 -12.74 24.77
N VAL A 192 -22.44 -13.88 24.11
CA VAL A 192 -23.53 -14.58 23.43
C VAL A 192 -24.48 -15.16 24.47
N GLU A 193 -25.76 -14.85 24.39
CA GLU A 193 -26.76 -15.24 25.40
C GLU A 193 -27.36 -16.63 25.14
N SER A 194 -27.48 -17.03 23.87
CA SER A 194 -28.09 -18.29 23.45
C SER A 194 -27.29 -18.96 22.35
N ALA A 195 -27.46 -20.28 22.18
CA ALA A 195 -26.78 -21.01 21.12
C ALA A 195 -27.31 -20.55 19.76
N CYS A 196 -26.48 -19.90 18.97
CA CYS A 196 -26.89 -19.30 17.70
C CYS A 196 -25.78 -19.38 16.65
N ASN A 197 -26.15 -19.24 15.38
CA ASN A 197 -25.18 -19.01 14.31
C ASN A 197 -24.85 -17.51 14.18
N LEU A 198 -23.73 -17.18 13.52
CA LEU A 198 -23.29 -15.80 13.37
C LEU A 198 -24.29 -14.88 12.64
N ARG A 199 -25.08 -15.43 11.70
CA ARG A 199 -26.14 -14.68 10.99
C ARG A 199 -27.31 -14.32 11.90
N GLN A 200 -27.73 -15.25 12.74
CA GLN A 200 -28.74 -15.02 13.77
C GLN A 200 -28.25 -13.99 14.78
N LEU A 201 -26.98 -14.09 15.21
CA LEU A 201 -26.38 -13.11 16.11
C LEU A 201 -26.35 -11.70 15.48
N ALA A 202 -25.97 -11.60 14.21
CA ALA A 202 -25.97 -10.34 13.46
C ALA A 202 -27.38 -9.72 13.38
N HIS A 203 -28.38 -10.53 13.06
CA HIS A 203 -29.77 -10.07 13.04
C HIS A 203 -30.27 -9.66 14.43
N LEU A 204 -29.93 -10.40 15.50
CA LEU A 204 -30.30 -10.05 16.87
C LEU A 204 -29.67 -8.74 17.34
N TRP A 205 -28.42 -8.46 16.97
CA TRP A 205 -27.71 -7.26 17.42
C TRP A 205 -27.97 -6.03 16.57
N TYR A 206 -28.07 -6.19 15.25
CA TYR A 206 -28.13 -5.08 14.30
C TYR A 206 -29.41 -5.02 13.48
N GLY A 207 -30.27 -6.04 13.54
CA GLY A 207 -31.44 -6.18 12.67
C GLY A 207 -31.11 -6.66 11.25
N ASP A 208 -29.83 -6.76 10.91
CA ASP A 208 -29.35 -7.13 9.57
C ASP A 208 -28.45 -8.37 9.63
N SER A 209 -28.83 -9.40 8.88
CA SER A 209 -28.10 -10.68 8.81
C SER A 209 -26.86 -10.62 7.91
N GLU A 210 -26.75 -9.65 6.99
CA GLU A 210 -25.58 -9.49 6.12
C GLU A 210 -24.33 -9.06 6.91
N ARG A 211 -24.52 -8.36 8.03
CA ARG A 211 -23.45 -8.01 8.98
C ARG A 211 -22.78 -9.20 9.66
N ALA A 212 -23.25 -10.42 9.42
CA ALA A 212 -22.53 -11.62 9.84
C ALA A 212 -21.11 -11.70 9.25
N ALA A 213 -20.92 -11.23 8.02
CA ALA A 213 -19.59 -11.17 7.41
C ALA A 213 -18.66 -10.21 8.16
N GLU A 214 -19.19 -9.09 8.65
CA GLU A 214 -18.46 -8.14 9.49
C GLU A 214 -18.08 -8.75 10.85
N LEU A 215 -19.04 -9.39 11.54
CA LEU A 215 -18.78 -10.08 12.80
C LEU A 215 -17.72 -11.18 12.62
N LEU A 216 -17.73 -11.93 11.52
CA LEU A 216 -16.71 -12.94 11.23
C LEU A 216 -15.31 -12.32 11.08
N ARG A 217 -15.22 -11.18 10.36
CA ARG A 217 -13.96 -10.44 10.18
C ARG A 217 -13.41 -9.87 11.49
N LEU A 218 -14.28 -9.44 12.40
CA LEU A 218 -13.91 -8.96 13.73
C LEU A 218 -13.46 -10.07 14.67
N ASN A 219 -13.85 -11.31 14.41
CA ASN A 219 -13.64 -12.44 15.29
C ASN A 219 -12.97 -13.64 14.58
N PRO A 220 -11.77 -13.46 14.00
CA PRO A 220 -11.07 -14.55 13.28
C PRO A 220 -10.70 -15.73 14.19
N GLN A 221 -10.68 -15.54 15.52
CA GLN A 221 -10.42 -16.58 16.51
C GLN A 221 -11.56 -17.59 16.68
N LEU A 222 -12.76 -17.33 16.14
CA LEU A 222 -13.89 -18.24 16.26
C LEU A 222 -13.67 -19.48 15.38
N SER A 223 -13.40 -20.62 16.00
CA SER A 223 -13.23 -21.90 15.29
C SER A 223 -14.52 -22.39 14.64
N GLN A 224 -15.69 -22.07 15.21
CA GLN A 224 -17.00 -22.52 14.73
C GLN A 224 -17.98 -21.34 14.57
N PRO A 225 -17.89 -20.58 13.46
CA PRO A 225 -18.77 -19.43 13.18
C PRO A 225 -20.27 -19.78 13.19
N ASN A 226 -20.62 -21.01 12.82
CA ASN A 226 -22.00 -21.45 12.70
C ASN A 226 -22.57 -22.03 14.01
N HIS A 227 -21.72 -22.33 15.00
CA HIS A 227 -22.14 -22.88 16.29
C HIS A 227 -21.48 -22.09 17.43
N LEU A 228 -22.09 -20.96 17.80
CA LEU A 228 -21.66 -20.20 18.95
C LEU A 228 -22.30 -20.77 20.22
N THR A 229 -21.47 -21.09 21.20
CA THR A 229 -21.96 -21.54 22.51
C THR A 229 -22.35 -20.33 23.37
N PRO A 230 -23.41 -20.45 24.20
CA PRO A 230 -23.74 -19.44 25.18
C PRO A 230 -22.53 -19.13 26.06
N GLY A 231 -22.23 -17.85 26.21
CA GLY A 231 -21.09 -17.37 26.96
C GLY A 231 -19.81 -17.09 26.17
N THR A 232 -19.78 -17.41 24.88
CA THR A 232 -18.70 -16.98 24.00
C THR A 232 -18.65 -15.45 23.93
N LEU A 233 -17.46 -14.87 24.07
CA LEU A 233 -17.24 -13.43 23.90
C LEU A 233 -17.02 -13.12 22.42
N VAL A 234 -17.87 -12.25 21.87
CA VAL A 234 -17.82 -11.82 20.47
C VAL A 234 -17.65 -10.31 20.43
N TYR A 235 -16.70 -9.86 19.62
CA TYR A 235 -16.48 -8.45 19.30
C TYR A 235 -17.53 -8.01 18.28
N GLY A 236 -18.23 -6.91 18.58
CA GLY A 236 -19.19 -6.29 17.69
C GLY A 236 -19.22 -4.79 17.91
N TYR A 237 -19.62 -4.03 16.89
CA TYR A 237 -19.81 -2.60 17.04
C TYR A 237 -20.99 -2.28 17.96
N ALA A 238 -20.88 -1.16 18.67
CA ALA A 238 -22.03 -0.56 19.35
C ALA A 238 -23.10 -0.17 18.33
N ARG A 239 -24.36 -0.29 18.75
CA ARG A 239 -25.51 0.21 17.99
C ARG A 239 -25.63 1.70 18.15
#